data_AF-A0A9X2NMG9-F1
#
_entry.id   AF-A0A9X2NMG9-F1
#
_cell.length_a   1.000
_cell.length_b   1.000
_cell.length_c   1.000
_cell.angle_alpha   90.00
_cell.angle_beta   90.00
_cell.angle_gamma   90.00
#
_symmetry.space_group_name_H-M   'P 1'
#
loop_
_entity.id
_entity.type
_entity.pdbx_description
1 polymer ?
#
loop_
_entity_poly.entity_id
_entity_poly.type
_entity_poly.pdbx_seq_one_letter_code
_entity_poly.pdbx_strand_id
1 'polypeptide(L)'
;MILRTYFDDGREMVEIEFLDVLGMKVKSYYDELVIGIAEDGSEIDNFIEVPERHEDRYMRLVVSDGGVGGFVVCGKVLIREE
;
A
#
# COMPACT_ATOMS: atom_id res chain seq x y z
N MET A 1 8.96 -2.87 -1.57
CA MET A 1 8.74 -1.40 -1.66
C MET A 1 8.62 -0.89 -0.23
N ILE A 2 9.23 0.24 0.12
CA ILE A 2 9.13 0.80 1.48
C ILE A 2 8.47 2.18 1.39
N LEU A 3 7.42 2.39 2.18
CA LEU A 3 6.90 3.70 2.51
C LEU A 3 7.43 4.10 3.89
N ARG A 4 7.89 5.34 4.01
CA ARG A 4 8.42 5.89 5.26
C ARG A 4 7.52 7.04 5.70
N THR A 5 7.05 6.99 6.93
CA THR A 5 6.38 8.11 7.57
C THR A 5 7.35 8.80 8.52
N TYR A 6 7.22 10.11 8.64
CA TYR A 6 7.97 10.90 9.62
C TYR A 6 6.94 11.59 10.51
N PHE A 7 7.02 11.38 11.81
CA PHE A 7 6.26 12.22 12.74
C PHE A 7 6.97 13.57 12.90
N ASP A 8 6.19 14.65 12.99
CA ASP A 8 6.65 16.06 12.96
C ASP A 8 7.56 16.43 14.15
N ASP A 9 7.68 15.54 15.15
CA ASP A 9 8.60 15.69 16.29
C ASP A 9 10.04 15.20 16.01
N GLY A 10 10.26 14.59 14.84
CA GLY A 10 11.55 14.12 14.35
C GLY A 10 12.10 12.88 15.08
N ARG A 11 11.28 12.16 15.87
CA ARG A 11 11.77 11.10 16.76
C ARG A 11 11.22 9.71 16.50
N GLU A 12 10.12 9.57 15.78
CA GLU A 12 9.58 8.26 15.43
C GLU A 12 9.40 8.16 13.90
N MET A 13 9.99 7.12 13.30
CA MET A 13 9.80 6.77 11.89
C MET A 13 9.08 5.42 11.84
N VAL A 14 7.97 5.36 11.10
CA VAL A 14 7.35 4.08 10.77
C VAL A 14 7.73 3.73 9.34
N GLU A 15 8.43 2.61 9.18
CA GLU A 15 8.68 2.02 7.86
C GLU A 15 7.64 0.94 7.58
N ILE A 16 6.98 1.05 6.43
CA ILE A 16 6.01 0.09 5.94
C ILE A 16 6.56 -0.55 4.68
N GLU A 17 6.89 -1.83 4.77
CA GLU A 17 7.48 -2.61 3.70
C GLU A 17 6.45 -3.55 3.07
N PHE A 18 6.19 -3.36 1.78
CA PHE A 18 5.40 -4.25 0.94
C PHE A 18 6.32 -5.23 0.21
N LEU A 19 6.10 -6.52 0.44
CA LEU A 19 6.85 -7.62 -0.15
C LEU A 19 6.02 -8.35 -1.21
N ASP A 20 6.70 -8.99 -2.16
CA ASP A 20 6.06 -9.64 -3.31
C ASP A 20 5.07 -8.69 -4.02
N VAL A 21 5.52 -7.48 -4.37
CA VAL A 21 4.65 -6.48 -5.03
C VAL A 21 4.40 -6.92 -6.46
N LEU A 22 3.13 -7.15 -6.80
CA LEU A 22 2.69 -7.45 -8.16
C LEU A 22 2.52 -6.15 -8.96
N GLY A 23 2.02 -5.11 -8.31
CA GLY A 23 2.14 -3.75 -8.81
C GLY A 23 1.47 -2.73 -7.90
N MET A 24 1.65 -1.47 -8.27
CA MET A 24 1.30 -0.35 -7.42
C MET A 24 1.08 0.93 -8.24
N LYS A 25 0.25 1.80 -7.70
CA LYS A 25 0.10 3.18 -8.11
C LYS A 25 0.03 4.00 -6.85
N VAL A 26 1.07 4.76 -6.54
CA VAL A 26 1.16 5.57 -5.32
C VAL A 26 1.57 6.99 -5.65
N LYS A 27 1.23 7.93 -4.77
CA LYS A 27 1.73 9.30 -4.84
C LYS A 27 3.20 9.33 -4.42
N SER A 28 3.94 10.33 -4.90
CA SER A 28 5.32 10.58 -4.44
C SER A 28 5.38 11.05 -2.98
N TYR A 29 4.26 11.55 -2.46
CA TYR A 29 4.15 12.11 -1.11
C TYR A 29 2.69 12.04 -0.63
N TYR A 30 2.51 11.84 0.67
CA TYR A 30 1.23 11.79 1.38
C TYR A 30 1.34 12.67 2.63
N ASP A 31 0.39 13.58 2.84
CA ASP A 31 0.34 14.42 4.06
C ASP A 31 0.08 13.58 5.31
N GLU A 32 -0.74 12.55 5.17
CA GLU A 32 -1.00 11.52 6.17
C GLU A 32 -1.03 10.16 5.45
N LEU A 33 -0.47 9.10 6.05
CA LEU A 33 -0.43 7.78 5.43
C LEU A 33 -1.45 6.84 6.09
N VAL A 34 -2.52 6.54 5.37
CA VAL A 34 -3.51 5.54 5.74
C VAL A 34 -3.41 4.35 4.78
N ILE A 35 -3.29 3.14 5.34
CA ILE A 35 -3.30 1.89 4.58
C ILE A 35 -4.47 1.04 5.04
N GLY A 36 -5.27 0.57 4.09
CA GLY A 36 -6.42 -0.30 4.34
C GLY A 36 -6.58 -1.37 3.27
N ILE A 37 -7.47 -2.34 3.53
CA ILE A 37 -7.88 -3.32 2.51
C ILE A 37 -8.77 -2.61 1.49
N ALA A 38 -8.58 -2.91 0.21
CA ALA A 38 -9.44 -2.40 -0.85
C ALA A 38 -10.83 -3.04 -0.77
N GLU A 39 -11.86 -2.22 -0.52
CA GLU A 39 -13.26 -2.66 -0.60
C GLU A 39 -13.77 -2.71 -2.04
N ASP A 40 -13.30 -1.79 -2.89
CA ASP A 40 -13.56 -1.77 -4.33
C ASP A 40 -12.26 -2.07 -5.09
N GLY A 41 -12.21 -3.23 -5.75
CA GLY A 41 -11.09 -3.69 -6.55
C GLY A 41 -11.09 -3.18 -7.99
N SER A 42 -12.12 -2.48 -8.44
CA SER A 42 -12.32 -2.19 -9.87
C SER A 42 -11.17 -1.38 -10.51
N GLU A 43 -10.61 -0.39 -9.82
CA GLU A 43 -9.43 0.33 -10.32
C GLU A 43 -8.19 -0.58 -10.39
N ILE A 44 -8.04 -1.45 -9.39
CA ILE A 44 -6.90 -2.39 -9.28
C ILE A 44 -6.97 -3.43 -10.39
N ASP A 45 -8.13 -4.05 -10.59
CA ASP A 45 -8.32 -5.12 -11.58
C ASP A 45 -8.21 -4.59 -13.02
N ASN A 46 -8.56 -3.32 -13.26
CA ASN A 46 -8.32 -2.65 -14.54
C ASN A 46 -6.82 -2.34 -14.77
N PHE A 47 -6.04 -2.18 -13.71
CA PHE A 47 -4.62 -1.86 -13.80
C PHE A 47 -3.75 -3.11 -13.89
N ILE A 48 -4.07 -4.13 -13.11
CA ILE A 48 -3.35 -5.41 -13.04
C ILE A 48 -4.36 -6.55 -13.01
N GLU A 49 -4.18 -7.47 -13.95
CA GLU A 49 -4.87 -8.75 -13.93
C GLU A 49 -4.10 -9.70 -12.99
N VAL A 50 -4.72 -10.03 -11.85
CA VAL A 50 -4.21 -11.06 -10.95
C VAL A 50 -4.78 -12.40 -11.39
N PRO A 51 -3.97 -13.38 -11.82
CA PRO A 51 -4.50 -14.68 -12.20
C PRO A 51 -5.22 -15.35 -11.02
N GLU A 52 -6.44 -15.86 -11.24
CA GLU A 52 -7.29 -16.48 -10.19
C GLU A 52 -6.52 -17.46 -9.28
N ARG A 53 -5.65 -18.28 -9.87
CA ARG A 53 -4.80 -19.25 -9.14
C ARG A 53 -3.83 -18.65 -8.12
N HIS A 54 -3.67 -17.33 -8.10
CA HIS A 54 -2.77 -16.59 -7.22
C HIS A 54 -3.51 -15.55 -6.38
N GLU A 55 -4.83 -15.41 -6.50
CA GLU A 55 -5.57 -14.38 -5.76
C GLU A 55 -5.41 -14.52 -4.26
N ASP A 56 -5.47 -15.73 -3.72
CA ASP A 56 -5.30 -15.99 -2.28
C ASP A 56 -3.91 -15.61 -1.75
N ARG A 57 -2.93 -15.43 -2.64
CA ARG A 57 -1.56 -15.06 -2.27
C ARG A 57 -1.36 -13.55 -2.15
N TYR A 58 -2.24 -12.75 -2.76
CA TYR A 58 -2.05 -11.30 -2.86
C TYR A 58 -3.16 -10.53 -2.16
N MET A 59 -2.77 -9.56 -1.35
CA MET A 59 -3.66 -8.58 -0.77
C MET A 59 -3.74 -7.36 -1.69
N ARG A 60 -4.96 -6.82 -1.82
CA ARG A 60 -5.24 -5.57 -2.50
C ARG A 60 -5.39 -4.48 -1.45
N LEU A 61 -4.47 -3.52 -1.42
CA LEU A 61 -4.40 -2.47 -0.42
C LEU A 61 -4.63 -1.10 -1.05
N VAL A 62 -5.35 -0.24 -0.34
CA VAL A 62 -5.48 1.19 -0.67
C VAL A 62 -4.50 1.98 0.19
N VAL A 63 -3.89 3.00 -0.40
CA VAL A 63 -2.96 3.92 0.25
C VAL A 63 -3.47 5.34 0.05
N SER A 64 -3.90 6.04 1.11
CA SER A 64 -4.52 7.37 0.98
C SER A 64 -4.09 8.33 2.09
N ASP A 65 -4.42 9.60 1.88
CA ASP A 65 -4.26 10.76 2.77
C ASP A 65 -5.62 11.45 3.02
N GLY A 66 -6.72 10.69 2.97
CA GLY A 66 -8.09 11.22 3.06
C GLY A 66 -8.70 11.71 1.74
N GLY A 67 -7.97 11.66 0.62
CA GLY A 67 -8.46 11.98 -0.73
C GLY A 67 -8.44 10.78 -1.70
N VAL A 68 -8.36 11.06 -3.01
CA VAL A 68 -8.13 10.03 -4.04
C VAL A 68 -6.79 9.34 -3.75
N GLY A 69 -6.88 8.08 -3.34
CA GLY A 69 -5.74 7.26 -2.94
C GLY A 69 -4.99 6.65 -4.12
N GLY A 70 -3.91 5.96 -3.78
CA GLY A 70 -3.26 4.96 -4.60
C GLY A 70 -3.60 3.55 -4.11
N PHE A 71 -2.95 2.55 -4.70
CA PHE A 71 -3.09 1.17 -4.30
C PHE A 71 -1.76 0.40 -4.41
N VAL A 72 -1.69 -0.70 -3.68
CA VAL A 72 -0.60 -1.67 -3.73
C VAL A 72 -1.19 -3.08 -3.72
N VAL A 73 -0.77 -3.91 -4.68
CA VAL A 73 -1.06 -5.35 -4.69
C VAL A 73 0.20 -6.10 -4.27
N CYS A 74 0.19 -6.75 -3.11
CA CYS A 74 1.37 -7.36 -2.53
C CYS A 74 1.05 -8.63 -1.74
N GLY A 75 2.04 -9.51 -1.56
CA GLY A 75 1.85 -10.76 -0.82
C GLY A 75 1.95 -10.59 0.70
N LYS A 76 2.66 -9.56 1.16
CA LYS A 76 2.89 -9.33 2.60
C LYS A 76 3.18 -7.86 2.90
N VAL A 77 2.73 -7.41 4.07
CA VAL A 77 3.08 -6.12 4.67
C VAL A 77 3.90 -6.37 5.94
N LEU A 78 4.98 -5.62 6.11
CA LEU A 78 5.74 -5.53 7.35
C LEU A 78 5.73 -4.09 7.84
N ILE A 79 5.54 -3.90 9.14
CA ILE A 79 5.59 -2.59 9.80
C ILE A 79 6.77 -2.62 10.76
N ARG A 80 7.64 -1.61 10.69
CA ARG A 80 8.77 -1.44 11.59
C ARG A 80 8.71 -0.04 12.20
N GLU A 81 8.84 0.01 13.52
CA GLU A 81 8.91 1.23 14.31
C GLU A 81 10.36 1.33 14.81
N GLU A 82 11.07 2.41 14.48
CA GLU A 82 12.43 2.71 14.98
C GLU A 82 12.41 3.77 16.09
#